data_AF-A0A7Y0WQ31-F1
#
_entry.id   AF-A0A7Y0WQ31-F1
#
_cell.length_a   1.000
_cell.length_b   1.000
_cell.length_c   1.000
_cell.angle_alpha   90.00
_cell.angle_beta   90.00
_cell.angle_gamma   90.00
#
_symmetry.space_group_name_H-M   'P 1'
#
loop_
_entity.id
_entity.type
_entity.pdbx_description
1 polymer ?
#
loop_
_entity_poly.entity_id
_entity_poly.type
_entity_poly.pdbx_seq_one_letter_code
_entity_poly.pdbx_strand_id
1 'polypeptide(L)'
;MTSTQVIVLLKEIGLPPELLASAAGDWRLRTDLGLSSAETLELQLMLEQLGCGGFSLWDTHDHTLRELERLIESAHATDGLRAGGTK
;
A
#
# COMPACT_ATOMS: atom_id res chain seq x y z
N MET A 1 -12.33 3.37 -7.33
CA MET A 1 -11.93 1.98 -7.65
C MET A 1 -10.54 1.84 -7.10
N THR A 2 -10.36 0.92 -6.15
CA THR A 2 -9.07 0.63 -5.52
C THR A 2 -8.11 0.07 -6.58
N SER A 3 -6.91 0.64 -6.65
CA SER A 3 -5.88 0.36 -7.63
C SER A 3 -5.44 -1.08 -7.51
N THR A 4 -5.34 -1.77 -8.65
CA THR A 4 -5.00 -3.19 -8.75
C THR A 4 -3.72 -3.54 -7.96
N GLN A 5 -2.78 -2.61 -7.87
CA GLN A 5 -1.51 -2.81 -7.17
C GLN A 5 -1.63 -2.95 -5.65
N VAL A 6 -2.44 -2.11 -5.00
CA VAL A 6 -2.72 -2.24 -3.56
C VAL A 6 -3.41 -3.57 -3.27
N ILE A 7 -4.36 -3.97 -4.12
CA ILE A 7 -5.05 -5.26 -3.96
C ILE A 7 -4.07 -6.44 -4.09
N VAL A 8 -3.12 -6.38 -5.03
CA VAL A 8 -2.08 -7.42 -5.18
C VAL A 8 -1.20 -7.49 -3.92
N LEU A 9 -0.75 -6.36 -3.39
CA LEU A 9 0.05 -6.32 -2.16
C LEU A 9 -0.70 -6.90 -0.96
N LEU A 10 -1.96 -6.50 -0.76
CA LEU A 10 -2.77 -7.03 0.33
C LEU A 10 -3.01 -8.55 0.17
N LYS A 11 -3.17 -9.03 -1.06
CA LYS A 11 -3.28 -10.45 -1.34
C LYS A 11 -1.98 -11.21 -1.02
N GLU A 12 -0.82 -10.63 -1.31
CA GLU A 12 0.50 -11.19 -0.97
C GLU A 12 0.72 -11.31 0.54
N ILE A 13 0.15 -10.39 1.32
CA ILE A 13 0.18 -10.41 2.80
C ILE A 13 -0.72 -11.51 3.38
N GLY A 14 -1.63 -12.04 2.58
CA GLY A 14 -2.54 -13.11 2.98
C GLY A 14 -3.99 -12.66 3.20
N LEU A 15 -4.38 -11.46 2.76
CA LEU A 15 -5.76 -11.01 2.92
C LEU A 15 -6.69 -11.78 1.96
N PRO A 16 -7.90 -12.15 2.44
CA PRO A 16 -8.82 -12.92 1.65
C PRO A 16 -9.34 -12.09 0.46
N PRO A 17 -9.39 -12.67 -0.76
CA PRO A 17 -9.80 -11.97 -1.97
C PRO A 17 -11.24 -11.46 -1.91
N GLU A 18 -12.09 -12.09 -1.09
CA GLU A 18 -13.48 -11.70 -0.86
C GLU A 18 -13.57 -10.34 -0.14
N LEU A 19 -12.65 -10.11 0.80
CA LEU A 19 -12.52 -8.85 1.53
C LEU A 19 -11.92 -7.78 0.63
N LEU A 20 -10.92 -8.14 -0.19
CA LEU A 20 -10.33 -7.25 -1.19
C LEU A 20 -11.31 -6.82 -2.29
N ALA A 21 -12.27 -7.67 -2.65
CA ALA A 21 -13.31 -7.34 -3.62
C ALA A 21 -14.31 -6.29 -3.07
N SER A 22 -14.48 -6.24 -1.76
CA SER A 22 -15.36 -5.27 -1.07
C SER A 22 -14.60 -4.06 -0.53
N ALA A 23 -13.27 -4.12 -0.52
CA ALA A 23 -12.41 -3.09 0.05
C ALA A 23 -12.52 -1.78 -0.73
N ALA A 24 -13.04 -0.73 -0.07
CA ALA A 24 -13.08 0.62 -0.60
C ALA A 24 -11.85 1.42 -0.18
N GLY A 25 -11.48 2.45 -0.95
CA GLY A 25 -10.29 3.27 -0.65
C GLY A 25 -10.35 3.96 0.73
N ASP A 26 -11.54 4.18 1.27
CA ASP A 26 -11.81 4.73 2.60
C ASP A 26 -11.65 3.72 3.75
N TRP A 27 -11.40 2.45 3.44
CA TRP A 27 -11.15 1.41 4.44
C TRP A 27 -9.81 1.61 5.12
N ARG A 28 -9.81 1.37 6.44
CA ARG A 28 -8.67 1.51 7.33
C ARG A 28 -7.94 0.19 7.50
N LEU A 29 -6.61 0.23 7.44
CA LEU A 29 -5.74 -0.94 7.50
C LEU A 29 -5.89 -1.73 8.81
N ARG A 30 -5.94 -1.05 9.96
CA ARG A 30 -6.07 -1.74 11.25
C ARG A 30 -7.52 -1.85 11.70
N THR A 31 -8.30 -0.78 11.54
CA THR A 31 -9.69 -0.74 12.03
C THR A 31 -10.64 -1.58 11.17
N ASP A 32 -10.51 -1.56 9.85
CA ASP A 32 -11.49 -2.14 8.93
C ASP A 32 -11.00 -3.48 8.35
N LEU A 33 -9.75 -3.49 7.86
CA LEU A 33 -9.09 -4.68 7.35
C LEU A 33 -8.59 -5.62 8.45
N GLY A 34 -8.49 -5.13 9.69
CA GLY A 34 -8.07 -5.94 10.83
C GLY A 34 -6.63 -6.44 10.74
N LEU A 35 -5.75 -5.73 10.04
CA LEU A 35 -4.36 -6.15 9.83
C LEU A 35 -3.66 -6.39 11.17
N SER A 36 -3.13 -7.59 11.34
CA SER A 36 -2.29 -7.95 12.47
C SER A 36 -0.96 -7.21 12.40
N SER A 37 -0.26 -7.15 13.54
CA SER A 37 1.08 -6.56 13.62
C SER A 37 2.07 -7.18 12.62
N ALA A 38 1.96 -8.49 12.34
CA ALA A 38 2.80 -9.16 11.34
C ALA A 38 2.46 -8.71 9.91
N GLU A 39 1.17 -8.72 9.56
CA GLU A 39 0.69 -8.30 8.23
C GLU A 39 1.02 -6.83 7.94
N THR A 40 0.91 -5.97 8.97
CA THR A 40 1.32 -4.56 8.90
C THR A 40 2.84 -4.41 8.69
N LEU A 41 3.65 -5.30 9.27
CA LEU A 41 5.10 -5.31 9.06
C LEU A 41 5.44 -5.68 7.62
N GLU A 42 4.82 -6.72 7.09
CA GLU A 42 5.05 -7.17 5.72
C GLU A 42 4.65 -6.12 4.71
N LEU A 43 3.51 -5.44 4.93
CA LEU A 43 3.09 -4.33 4.09
C LEU A 43 4.12 -3.18 4.11
N GLN A 44 4.64 -2.84 5.28
CA GLN A 44 5.68 -1.82 5.44
C GLN A 44 6.94 -2.17 4.65
N LEU A 45 7.43 -3.41 4.78
CA LEU A 45 8.61 -3.90 4.07
C LEU A 45 8.43 -3.87 2.56
N MET A 46 7.25 -4.23 2.06
CA MET A 46 6.97 -4.17 0.61
C MET A 46 6.90 -2.73 0.10
N LEU A 47 6.29 -1.81 0.86
CA LEU A 47 6.24 -0.39 0.51
C LEU A 47 7.65 0.22 0.48
N GLU A 48 8.52 -0.10 1.44
CA GLU A 48 9.91 0.34 1.42
C GLU A 48 10.67 -0.21 0.21
N GLN A 49 10.46 -1.47 -0.15
CA GLN A 49 11.05 -2.06 -1.37
C GLN A 49 10.57 -1.37 -2.65
N LEU A 50 9.34 -0.87 -2.67
CA LEU A 50 8.78 -0.06 -3.76
C LEU A 50 9.31 1.40 -3.78
N GLY A 51 10.18 1.76 -2.84
CA GLY A 51 10.73 3.12 -2.73
C GLY A 51 9.86 4.09 -1.92
N CYS A 52 8.83 3.60 -1.22
CA CYS A 52 7.99 4.40 -0.32
C CYS A 52 8.64 4.61 1.06
N GLY A 53 9.95 4.91 1.12
CA GLY A 53 10.74 4.98 2.36
C GLY A 53 10.41 6.11 3.33
N GLY A 54 9.39 6.92 3.05
CA GLY A 54 8.90 7.99 3.94
C GLY A 54 7.59 7.66 4.64
N PHE A 55 7.07 6.45 4.46
CA PHE A 55 5.79 6.03 5.00
C PHE A 55 5.97 5.06 6.16
N SER A 56 5.16 5.20 7.21
CA SER A 56 5.23 4.37 8.41
C SER A 56 3.84 3.93 8.84
N LEU A 57 3.51 2.67 8.55
CA LEU A 57 2.27 2.00 8.97
C LEU A 57 2.18 1.72 10.47
N TRP A 58 3.28 1.97 11.18
CA TRP A 58 3.44 1.72 12.60
C TRP A 58 3.17 2.96 13.46
N ASP A 59 2.98 4.12 12.83
CA ASP A 59 2.65 5.34 13.56
C ASP A 59 1.23 5.26 14.13
N THR A 60 0.87 6.26 14.92
CA THR A 60 -0.44 6.37 15.59
C THR A 60 -1.59 6.59 14.58
N HIS A 61 -1.27 6.80 13.31
CA HIS A 61 -2.23 6.98 12.23
C HIS A 61 -2.71 5.63 11.67
N ASP A 62 -4.02 5.41 11.71
CA ASP A 62 -4.65 4.33 10.97
C ASP A 62 -4.81 4.77 9.51
N HIS A 63 -3.89 4.32 8.67
CA HIS A 63 -3.86 4.70 7.26
C HIS A 63 -4.98 4.03 6.46
N THR A 64 -5.48 4.76 5.47
CA THR A 64 -6.52 4.25 4.57
C THR A 64 -5.92 3.62 3.32
N LEU A 65 -6.66 2.73 2.67
CA LEU A 65 -6.26 2.14 1.40
C LEU A 65 -5.95 3.21 0.35
N ARG A 66 -6.75 4.27 0.27
CA ARG A 66 -6.58 5.39 -0.66
C ARG A 66 -5.26 6.14 -0.42
N GLU A 67 -4.82 6.27 0.82
CA GLU A 67 -3.51 6.86 1.11
C GLU A 67 -2.38 5.97 0.61
N LEU A 68 -2.50 4.65 0.83
CA LEU A 68 -1.55 3.67 0.32
C LEU A 68 -1.47 3.72 -1.22
N GLU A 69 -2.62 3.78 -1.89
CA GLU A 69 -2.70 3.91 -3.35
C GLU A 69 -1.93 5.15 -3.82
N ARG A 70 -2.22 6.32 -3.23
CA ARG A 70 -1.55 7.56 -3.60
C ARG A 70 -0.05 7.50 -3.37
N LEU A 71 0.41 6.80 -2.34
CA LEU A 71 1.83 6.63 -2.06
C LEU A 71 2.51 5.76 -3.11
N ILE A 72 1.91 4.63 -3.46
CA ILE A 72 2.43 3.74 -4.50
C ILE A 72 2.42 4.45 -5.86
N GLU A 73 1.34 5.16 -6.20
CA GLU A 73 1.28 5.99 -7.41
C GLU A 73 2.38 7.06 -7.42
N SER A 74 2.64 7.71 -6.28
CA SER A 74 3.68 8.73 -6.15
C SER A 74 5.09 8.15 -6.26
N ALA A 75 5.31 6.95 -5.71
CA ALA A 75 6.58 6.23 -5.82
C ALA A 75 6.85 5.79 -7.26
N HIS A 76 5.84 5.25 -7.94
CA HIS A 76 5.93 4.90 -9.36
C HIS A 76 6.14 6.13 -10.26
N ALA A 77 5.48 7.25 -9.96
CA ALA A 77 5.69 8.51 -10.68
C ALA A 77 7.13 9.04 -10.50
N THR A 78 7.72 8.83 -9.32
CA THR A 78 9.10 9.24 -9.03
C THR A 78 10.13 8.33 -9.72
N ASP A 79 9.86 7.02 -9.81
CA ASP A 79 10.72 6.06 -10.53
C ASP A 79 10.75 6.36 -12.05
N GLY A 80 9.60 6.70 -12.64
CA GLY A 80 9.50 7.07 -14.05
C GLY A 80 10.29 8.32 -14.46
N LEU A 81 10.61 9.22 -13.51
CA LEU A 81 11.40 10.43 -13.78
C LEU A 81 12.92 10.15 -13.85
N ARG A 82 13.42 9.05 -13.25
CA ARG A 82 14.86 8.70 -13.31
C ARG A 82 15.25 7.96 -14.60
N ALA A 83 14.30 7.40 -15.34
CA ALA A 83 14.57 6.63 -16.57
C ALA A 83 14.65 7.49 -17.87
N GLY A 84 14.62 8.83 -17.75
CA GLY A 84 14.46 9.76 -18.88
C GLY A 84 15.68 10.64 -19.25
N GLY A 85 16.90 10.31 -18.84
CA GLY A 85 18.12 10.96 -19.34
C GLY A 85 19.14 9.88 -19.69
N THR A 86 19.44 9.62 -20.95
CA THR A 86 20.32 10.48 -21.75
C THR A 86 19.93 10.47 -23.24
N LYS A 87 19.79 11.67 -23.81
CA LYS A 87 19.96 11.92 -25.25
C LYS A 87 21.44 12.13 -25.54
#